data_AF-A0A496KYM3-F1
#
_entry.id   AF-A0A496KYM3-F1
#
_cell.length_a   1.000
_cell.length_b   1.000
_cell.length_c   1.000
_cell.angle_alpha   90.00
_cell.angle_beta   90.00
_cell.angle_gamma   90.00
#
_symmetry.space_group_name_H-M   'P 1'
#
loop_
_entity.id
_entity.type
_entity.pdbx_description
1 polymer ?
#
loop_
_entity_poly.entity_id
_entity_poly.type
_entity_poly.pdbx_seq_one_letter_code
_entity_poly.pdbx_strand_id
1 'polypeptide(L)'
;MIKYVLAAFLFTIGLAEVYAQDDLQSISEQIKAQMDIEKNLFFTQRIGLTQDQAADFWSLYNSYQKEETELRQKGEELIEKGSVDNLSDMQYQQILKNIMANDKKICELKENFLRKLDKILTPKQKILFCKATRDYRSLLLQKLRLPPRYGHGATK
;
A
#
# COMPACT_ATOMS: atom_id res chain seq x y z
N MET A 1 45.30 32.08 -8.21
CA MET A 1 45.29 30.76 -7.55
C MET A 1 44.16 30.60 -6.53
N ILE A 2 43.95 31.53 -5.59
CA ILE A 2 42.90 31.43 -4.54
C ILE A 2 41.46 31.23 -5.09
N LYS A 3 41.13 31.80 -6.26
CA LYS A 3 39.80 31.66 -6.90
C LYS A 3 39.46 30.23 -7.32
N TYR A 4 40.46 29.41 -7.68
CA TYR A 4 40.23 28.01 -8.10
C TYR A 4 40.22 27.03 -6.92
N VAL A 5 40.86 27.40 -5.80
CA VAL A 5 40.83 26.61 -4.55
C VAL A 5 39.45 26.63 -3.90
N LEU A 6 38.76 27.78 -3.94
CA LEU A 6 37.37 27.90 -3.46
C LEU A 6 36.36 27.14 -4.35
N ALA A 7 36.58 27.12 -5.67
CA ALA A 7 35.75 26.36 -6.61
C ALA A 7 35.95 24.83 -6.46
N ALA A 8 37.16 24.38 -6.14
CA ALA A 8 37.44 22.97 -5.86
C ALA A 8 36.80 22.48 -4.55
N PHE A 9 36.69 23.34 -3.54
CA PHE A 9 36.06 22.98 -2.26
C PHE A 9 34.53 22.80 -2.40
N LEU A 10 33.86 23.61 -3.21
CA LEU A 10 32.43 23.47 -3.53
C LEU A 10 32.12 22.20 -4.36
N PHE A 11 33.07 21.71 -5.15
CA PHE A 11 32.91 20.45 -5.91
C PHE A 11 32.96 19.20 -5.00
N THR A 12 33.66 19.27 -3.86
CA THR A 12 33.78 18.13 -2.93
C THR A 12 32.54 17.90 -2.04
N ILE A 13 31.76 18.95 -1.75
CA ILE A 13 30.54 18.83 -0.92
C ILE A 13 29.40 18.19 -1.71
N GLY A 14 29.31 18.45 -3.04
CA GLY A 14 28.27 17.89 -3.90
C GLY A 14 28.34 16.36 -4.10
N LEU A 15 29.48 15.72 -3.83
CA LEU A 15 29.60 14.26 -3.91
C LEU A 15 28.99 13.56 -2.69
N ALA A 16 29.11 14.13 -1.49
CA ALA A 16 28.62 13.50 -0.26
C ALA A 16 27.09 13.43 -0.19
N GLU A 17 26.37 14.40 -0.77
CA GLU A 17 24.90 14.42 -0.81
C GLU A 17 24.35 13.34 -1.76
N VAL A 18 25.04 13.04 -2.86
CA VAL A 18 24.63 12.01 -3.82
C VAL A 18 24.79 10.60 -3.22
N TYR A 19 25.89 10.33 -2.52
CA TYR A 19 26.10 9.02 -1.86
C TYR A 19 25.13 8.77 -0.70
N ALA A 20 24.74 9.80 0.06
CA ALA A 20 23.78 9.67 1.14
C ALA A 20 22.34 9.38 0.66
N GLN A 21 21.97 9.89 -0.52
CA GLN A 21 20.65 9.66 -1.10
C GLN A 21 20.52 8.25 -1.72
N ASP A 22 21.59 7.76 -2.36
CA ASP A 22 21.63 6.40 -2.94
C ASP A 22 21.58 5.31 -1.85
N ASP A 23 22.27 5.52 -0.72
CA ASP A 23 22.25 4.59 0.42
C ASP A 23 20.87 4.50 1.08
N LEU A 24 20.19 5.62 1.31
CA LEU A 24 18.84 5.62 1.90
C LEU A 24 17.81 4.97 0.96
N GLN A 25 17.93 5.22 -0.34
CA GLN A 25 17.03 4.64 -1.33
C GLN A 25 17.22 3.12 -1.44
N SER A 26 18.47 2.65 -1.50
CA SER A 26 18.79 1.22 -1.54
C SER A 26 18.35 0.47 -0.26
N ILE A 27 18.50 1.09 0.92
CA ILE A 27 17.98 0.53 2.19
C ILE A 27 16.44 0.43 2.14
N SER A 28 15.76 1.46 1.63
CA SER A 28 14.30 1.45 1.51
C SER A 28 13.79 0.35 0.58
N GLU A 29 14.52 0.09 -0.52
CA GLU A 29 14.20 -0.96 -1.48
C GLU A 29 14.42 -2.34 -0.88
N GLN A 30 15.52 -2.55 -0.15
CA GLN A 30 15.80 -3.80 0.55
C GLN A 30 14.73 -4.12 1.60
N ILE A 31 14.32 -3.13 2.40
CA ILE A 31 13.26 -3.30 3.40
C ILE A 31 11.94 -3.67 2.72
N LYS A 32 11.57 -2.99 1.63
CA LYS A 32 10.36 -3.31 0.85
C LYS A 32 10.40 -4.73 0.30
N ALA A 33 11.52 -5.12 -0.32
CA ALA A 33 11.70 -6.46 -0.86
C ALA A 33 11.57 -7.54 0.24
N GLN A 34 12.18 -7.31 1.40
CA GLN A 34 12.06 -8.23 2.53
C GLN A 34 10.62 -8.33 3.04
N MET A 35 9.90 -7.20 3.15
CA MET A 35 8.49 -7.19 3.53
C MET A 35 7.60 -7.93 2.53
N ASP A 36 7.90 -7.81 1.23
CA ASP A 36 7.17 -8.53 0.18
C ASP A 36 7.43 -10.05 0.25
N ILE A 37 8.66 -10.47 0.53
CA ILE A 37 8.99 -11.89 0.74
C ILE A 37 8.25 -12.44 1.97
N GLU A 38 8.29 -11.73 3.11
CA GLU A 38 7.59 -12.12 4.33
C GLU A 38 6.08 -12.23 4.09
N LYS A 39 5.50 -11.25 3.39
CA LYS A 39 4.10 -11.24 2.99
C LYS A 39 3.80 -12.48 2.13
N ASN A 40 4.59 -12.71 1.09
CA ASN A 40 4.34 -13.80 0.16
C ASN A 40 4.40 -15.16 0.84
N LEU A 41 5.36 -15.36 1.73
CA LEU A 41 5.46 -16.57 2.55
C LEU A 41 4.25 -16.71 3.48
N PHE A 42 3.87 -15.64 4.17
CA PHE A 42 2.72 -15.62 5.08
C PHE A 42 1.42 -16.02 4.37
N PHE A 43 1.13 -15.40 3.22
CA PHE A 43 -0.08 -15.72 2.46
C PHE A 43 -0.04 -17.13 1.87
N THR A 44 1.09 -17.56 1.31
CA THR A 44 1.25 -18.92 0.76
C THR A 44 0.94 -19.98 1.82
N GLN A 45 1.50 -19.84 3.03
CA GLN A 45 1.28 -20.76 4.14
C GLN A 45 -0.17 -20.73 4.67
N ARG A 46 -0.78 -19.55 4.79
CA ARG A 46 -2.13 -19.40 5.37
C ARG A 46 -3.24 -19.82 4.41
N ILE A 47 -3.06 -19.60 3.12
CA ILE A 47 -4.02 -20.00 2.08
C ILE A 47 -3.84 -21.48 1.74
N GLY A 48 -2.60 -22.01 1.82
CA GLY A 48 -2.26 -23.34 1.34
C GLY A 48 -2.25 -23.37 -0.20
N LEU A 49 -1.49 -22.45 -0.81
CA LEU A 49 -1.31 -22.44 -2.27
C LEU A 49 -0.42 -23.61 -2.69
N THR A 50 -0.80 -24.33 -3.75
CA THR A 50 0.14 -25.24 -4.42
C THR A 50 1.16 -24.44 -5.24
N GLN A 51 2.26 -25.08 -5.62
CA GLN A 51 3.27 -24.46 -6.47
C GLN A 51 2.67 -23.96 -7.81
N ASP A 52 1.77 -24.74 -8.39
CA ASP A 52 1.08 -24.39 -9.65
C ASP A 52 0.13 -23.19 -9.46
N GLN A 53 -0.58 -23.12 -8.34
CA GLN A 53 -1.49 -21.99 -8.04
C GLN A 53 -0.74 -20.70 -7.72
N ALA A 54 0.46 -20.79 -7.15
CA ALA A 54 1.18 -19.63 -6.64
C ALA A 54 1.53 -18.63 -7.75
N ALA A 55 2.01 -19.10 -8.90
CA ALA A 55 2.42 -18.22 -10.00
C ALA A 55 1.25 -17.35 -10.51
N ASP A 56 0.10 -17.98 -10.80
CA ASP A 56 -1.10 -17.30 -11.28
C ASP A 56 -1.71 -16.40 -10.20
N PHE A 57 -1.73 -16.88 -8.94
CA PHE A 57 -2.21 -16.10 -7.81
C PHE A 57 -1.40 -14.80 -7.64
N TRP A 58 -0.07 -14.88 -7.61
CA TRP A 58 0.78 -13.72 -7.40
C TRP A 58 0.70 -12.74 -8.56
N SER A 59 0.63 -13.22 -9.80
CA SER A 59 0.42 -12.38 -10.98
C SER A 59 -0.87 -11.55 -10.86
N LEU A 60 -1.99 -12.21 -10.54
CA LEU A 60 -3.27 -11.56 -10.38
C LEU A 60 -3.31 -10.62 -9.15
N TYR A 61 -2.74 -11.06 -8.03
CA TYR A 61 -2.71 -10.29 -6.79
C TYR A 61 -1.86 -9.03 -6.91
N ASN A 62 -0.74 -9.08 -7.63
CA ASN A 62 0.13 -7.91 -7.83
C ASN A 62 -0.58 -6.82 -8.64
N SER A 63 -1.30 -7.19 -9.70
CA SER A 63 -2.14 -6.23 -10.45
C SER A 63 -3.22 -5.62 -9.55
N TYR A 64 -3.94 -6.46 -8.81
CA TYR A 64 -4.96 -6.01 -7.86
C TYR A 64 -4.40 -5.05 -6.80
N GLN A 65 -3.25 -5.37 -6.21
CA GLN A 65 -2.62 -4.54 -5.18
C GLN A 65 -2.18 -3.19 -5.72
N LYS A 66 -1.65 -3.14 -6.95
CA LYS A 66 -1.27 -1.89 -7.59
C LYS A 66 -2.48 -0.98 -7.75
N GLU A 67 -3.54 -1.49 -8.38
CA GLU A 67 -4.78 -0.75 -8.60
C GLU A 67 -5.45 -0.33 -7.28
N GLU A 68 -5.44 -1.21 -6.28
CA GLU A 68 -5.98 -0.91 -4.95
C GLU A 68 -5.19 0.22 -4.28
N THR A 69 -3.87 0.21 -4.40
CA THR A 69 -3.00 1.24 -3.82
C THR A 69 -3.25 2.60 -4.46
N GLU A 70 -3.35 2.66 -5.79
CA GLU A 70 -3.67 3.89 -6.53
C GLU A 70 -5.03 4.47 -6.12
N LEU A 71 -6.05 3.62 -5.97
CA LEU A 71 -7.38 4.05 -5.50
C LEU A 71 -7.34 4.52 -4.04
N ARG A 72 -6.58 3.86 -3.17
CA ARG A 72 -6.43 4.28 -1.77
C ARG A 72 -5.75 5.65 -1.67
N GLN A 73 -4.65 5.85 -2.39
CA GLN A 73 -3.95 7.12 -2.45
C GLN A 73 -4.87 8.23 -2.95
N LYS A 74 -5.63 7.99 -4.02
CA LYS A 74 -6.62 8.95 -4.51
C LYS A 74 -7.70 9.28 -3.47
N GLY A 75 -8.13 8.29 -2.68
CA GLY A 75 -9.06 8.50 -1.58
C GLY A 75 -8.49 9.41 -0.50
N GLU A 76 -7.23 9.20 -0.13
CA GLU A 76 -6.49 10.04 0.82
C GLU A 76 -6.34 11.48 0.31
N GLU A 77 -5.94 11.67 -0.95
CA GLU A 77 -5.85 12.99 -1.60
C GLU A 77 -7.20 13.74 -1.60
N LEU A 78 -8.32 13.02 -1.81
CA LEU A 78 -9.66 13.62 -1.75
C LEU A 78 -10.03 14.06 -0.33
N ILE A 79 -9.66 13.29 0.70
CA ILE A 79 -9.88 13.65 2.11
C ILE A 79 -9.03 14.86 2.48
N GLU A 80 -7.76 14.88 2.11
CA GLU A 80 -6.87 16.02 2.35
C GLU A 80 -7.41 17.30 1.69
N LYS A 81 -7.85 17.19 0.43
CA LYS A 81 -8.50 18.30 -0.28
C LYS A 81 -9.75 18.80 0.44
N GLY A 82 -10.54 17.90 1.02
CA GLY A 82 -11.74 18.23 1.79
C GLY A 82 -11.49 18.73 3.20
N SER A 83 -10.27 18.65 3.71
CA SER A 83 -9.90 19.06 5.07
C SER A 83 -9.44 20.52 5.16
N VAL A 84 -9.48 21.25 4.04
CA VAL A 84 -9.07 22.66 3.95
C VAL A 84 -10.24 23.57 4.32
N ASP A 85 -9.97 24.57 5.15
CA ASP A 85 -10.91 25.65 5.47
C ASP A 85 -11.08 26.58 4.25
N ASN A 86 -12.30 27.06 4.00
CA ASN A 86 -12.72 27.94 2.88
C ASN A 86 -13.18 27.27 1.58
N LEU A 87 -13.69 26.04 1.63
CA LEU A 87 -14.47 25.49 0.50
C LEU A 87 -15.93 25.91 0.61
N SER A 88 -16.60 26.05 -0.53
CA SER A 88 -18.06 26.22 -0.56
C SER A 88 -18.78 24.90 -0.31
N ASP A 89 -20.03 24.95 0.14
CA ASP A 89 -20.88 23.77 0.32
C ASP A 89 -20.94 22.90 -0.94
N MET A 90 -20.99 23.54 -2.12
CA MET A 90 -21.00 22.84 -3.41
C MET A 90 -19.68 22.09 -3.66
N GLN A 91 -18.54 22.66 -3.27
CA GLN A 91 -17.23 22.00 -3.37
C GLN A 91 -17.13 20.82 -2.40
N TYR A 92 -17.59 20.97 -1.15
CA TYR A 92 -17.66 19.85 -0.20
C TYR A 92 -18.54 18.72 -0.71
N GLN A 93 -19.72 19.03 -1.25
CA GLN A 93 -20.61 18.03 -1.87
C GLN A 93 -19.94 17.29 -3.02
N GLN A 94 -19.18 18.00 -3.87
CA GLN A 94 -18.46 17.36 -4.97
C GLN A 94 -17.34 16.45 -4.48
N ILE A 95 -16.59 16.85 -3.45
CA ILE A 95 -15.55 16.03 -2.83
C ILE A 95 -16.16 14.77 -2.21
N LEU A 96 -17.27 14.90 -1.46
CA LEU A 96 -17.98 13.75 -0.90
C LEU A 96 -18.45 12.77 -1.99
N LYS A 97 -19.02 13.27 -3.09
CA LYS A 97 -19.38 12.41 -4.25
C LYS A 97 -18.17 11.67 -4.82
N ASN A 98 -17.03 12.34 -4.92
CA ASN A 98 -15.80 11.73 -5.43
C ASN A 98 -15.24 10.66 -4.48
N ILE A 99 -15.31 10.89 -3.17
CA ILE A 99 -14.92 9.89 -2.15
C ILE A 99 -15.81 8.65 -2.28
N MET A 100 -17.14 8.82 -2.31
CA MET A 100 -18.08 7.70 -2.47
C MET A 100 -17.86 6.94 -3.78
N ALA A 101 -17.59 7.66 -4.88
CA ALA A 101 -17.28 7.04 -6.17
C ALA A 101 -15.97 6.25 -6.13
N ASN A 102 -14.96 6.72 -5.40
CA ASN A 102 -13.71 6.02 -5.21
C ASN A 102 -13.88 4.75 -4.36
N ASP A 103 -14.62 4.83 -3.27
CA ASP A 103 -14.93 3.66 -2.41
C ASP A 103 -15.69 2.58 -3.19
N LYS A 104 -16.64 2.99 -4.04
CA LYS A 104 -17.35 2.07 -4.93
C LYS A 104 -16.38 1.33 -5.88
N LYS A 105 -15.41 2.04 -6.46
CA LYS A 105 -14.38 1.43 -7.32
C LYS A 105 -13.51 0.44 -6.56
N ILE A 106 -13.16 0.71 -5.30
CA ILE A 106 -12.39 -0.24 -4.47
C ILE A 106 -13.20 -1.51 -4.24
N CYS A 107 -14.50 -1.39 -3.94
CA CYS A 107 -15.38 -2.54 -3.78
C CYS A 107 -15.51 -3.36 -5.08
N GLU A 108 -15.73 -2.71 -6.21
CA GLU A 108 -15.82 -3.35 -7.53
C GLU A 108 -14.50 -4.05 -7.91
N LEU A 109 -13.36 -3.40 -7.65
CA LEU A 109 -12.04 -3.97 -7.88
C LEU A 109 -11.85 -5.26 -7.06
N LYS A 110 -12.23 -5.23 -5.77
CA LYS A 110 -12.14 -6.39 -4.89
C LYS A 110 -13.06 -7.53 -5.33
N GLU A 111 -14.29 -7.22 -5.73
CA GLU A 111 -15.23 -8.22 -6.24
C GLU A 111 -14.68 -8.89 -7.51
N ASN A 112 -14.18 -8.09 -8.45
CA ASN A 112 -13.60 -8.57 -9.69
C ASN A 112 -12.34 -9.43 -9.46
N PHE A 113 -11.50 -9.05 -8.51
CA PHE A 113 -10.35 -9.86 -8.10
C PHE A 113 -10.79 -11.22 -7.54
N LEU A 114 -11.74 -11.24 -6.60
CA LEU A 114 -12.25 -12.50 -6.02
C LEU A 114 -12.94 -13.39 -7.05
N ARG A 115 -13.58 -12.81 -8.07
CA ARG A 115 -14.18 -13.53 -9.20
C ARG A 115 -13.11 -14.11 -10.12
N LYS A 116 -12.05 -13.36 -10.44
CA LYS A 116 -10.92 -13.85 -11.24
C LYS A 116 -10.19 -15.01 -10.53
N LEU A 117 -10.14 -14.98 -9.20
CA LEU A 117 -9.58 -16.07 -8.39
C LEU A 117 -10.38 -17.38 -8.44
N ASP A 118 -11.64 -17.39 -8.92
CA ASP A 118 -12.42 -18.63 -9.04
C ASP A 118 -11.76 -19.68 -9.94
N LYS A 119 -10.91 -19.23 -10.87
CA LYS A 119 -10.15 -20.11 -11.76
C LYS A 119 -8.89 -20.71 -11.12
N ILE A 120 -8.46 -20.17 -9.98
CA ILE A 120 -7.17 -20.49 -9.35
C ILE A 120 -7.39 -21.13 -7.98
N LEU A 121 -8.33 -20.59 -7.19
CA LEU A 121 -8.53 -20.93 -5.78
C LEU A 121 -9.92 -21.52 -5.52
N THR A 122 -9.96 -22.47 -4.59
CA THR A 122 -11.22 -22.98 -4.04
C THR A 122 -11.93 -21.91 -3.18
N PRO A 123 -13.25 -22.02 -2.96
CA PRO A 123 -13.98 -21.13 -2.05
C PRO A 123 -13.37 -21.07 -0.64
N LYS A 124 -12.89 -22.21 -0.13
CA LYS A 124 -12.18 -22.28 1.16
C LYS A 124 -10.90 -21.43 1.14
N GLN A 125 -10.08 -21.56 0.10
CA GLN A 125 -8.84 -20.78 -0.04
C GLN A 125 -9.13 -19.28 -0.14
N LYS A 126 -10.19 -18.85 -0.82
CA LYS A 126 -10.60 -17.43 -0.86
C LYS A 126 -10.99 -16.89 0.53
N ILE A 127 -11.70 -17.67 1.34
CA ILE A 127 -12.02 -17.30 2.72
C ILE A 127 -10.72 -17.19 3.55
N LEU A 128 -9.81 -18.14 3.39
CA LEU A 128 -8.50 -18.11 4.04
C LEU A 128 -7.67 -16.90 3.62
N PHE A 129 -7.72 -16.50 2.35
CA PHE A 129 -7.10 -15.26 1.88
C PHE A 129 -7.71 -14.01 2.56
N CYS A 130 -9.04 -13.93 2.65
CA CYS A 130 -9.72 -12.85 3.36
C CYS A 130 -9.35 -12.82 4.86
N LYS A 131 -9.13 -13.97 5.48
CA LYS A 131 -8.62 -14.04 6.85
C LYS A 131 -7.15 -13.60 6.93
N ALA A 132 -6.30 -14.15 6.06
CA ALA A 132 -4.87 -13.84 6.01
C ALA A 132 -4.60 -12.35 5.78
N THR A 133 -5.38 -11.67 4.94
CA THR A 133 -5.29 -10.21 4.76
C THR A 133 -5.56 -9.44 6.04
N ARG A 134 -6.59 -9.84 6.82
CA ARG A 134 -6.89 -9.22 8.12
C ARG A 134 -5.80 -9.51 9.16
N ASP A 135 -5.35 -10.77 9.23
CA ASP A 135 -4.31 -11.21 10.16
C ASP A 135 -2.98 -10.49 9.86
N TYR A 136 -2.61 -10.36 8.59
CA TYR A 136 -1.41 -9.65 8.15
C TYR A 136 -1.48 -8.16 8.48
N ARG A 137 -2.63 -7.51 8.25
CA ARG A 137 -2.83 -6.10 8.65
C ARG A 137 -2.69 -5.94 10.17
N SER A 138 -3.27 -6.83 10.96
CA SER A 138 -3.13 -6.81 12.43
C SER A 138 -1.67 -6.99 12.86
N LEU A 139 -0.95 -7.92 12.23
CA LEU A 139 0.46 -8.16 12.48
C LEU A 139 1.30 -6.92 12.18
N LEU A 140 1.05 -6.25 11.06
CA LEU A 140 1.74 -5.00 10.70
C LEU A 140 1.47 -3.89 11.72
N LEU A 141 0.22 -3.72 12.16
CA LEU A 141 -0.11 -2.72 13.20
C LEU A 141 0.63 -3.00 14.51
N GLN A 142 0.70 -4.27 14.91
CA GLN A 142 1.46 -4.68 16.10
C GLN A 142 2.96 -4.40 15.95
N LYS A 143 3.56 -4.74 14.80
CA LYS A 143 4.98 -4.44 14.50
C LYS A 143 5.26 -2.94 14.56
N LEU A 144 4.33 -2.11 14.10
CA LEU A 144 4.44 -0.65 14.09
C LEU A 144 4.05 0.02 15.43
N ARG A 145 3.71 -0.77 16.47
CA ARG A 145 3.20 -0.28 17.76
C ARG A 145 1.97 0.63 17.64
N LEU A 146 1.16 0.45 16.59
CA LEU A 146 -0.07 1.21 16.39
C LEU A 146 -1.24 0.49 17.08
N PRO A 147 -2.12 1.20 17.81
CA PRO A 147 -3.29 0.57 18.41
C PRO A 147 -4.18 -0.03 17.31
N PRO A 148 -4.77 -1.23 17.51
CA PRO A 148 -5.76 -1.76 16.59
C PRO A 148 -6.89 -0.74 16.45
N ARG A 149 -7.32 -0.45 15.21
CA ARG A 149 -8.54 0.32 14.98
C ARG A 149 -9.74 -0.54 15.39
N TYR A 150 -10.04 -0.57 16.69
CA TYR A 150 -11.31 -1.07 17.19
C TYR A 150 -12.40 -0.14 16.68
N GLY A 151 -13.39 -0.70 15.99
CA GLY A 151 -14.55 0.06 15.51
C GLY A 151 -15.23 0.79 16.67
N HIS A 152 -15.53 2.07 16.45
CA HIS A 152 -16.52 2.81 17.23
C HIS A 152 -17.83 2.02 17.19
N GLY A 153 -18.18 1.33 18.28
CA GLY A 153 -19.40 0.53 18.35
C GLY A 153 -19.55 -0.36 19.59
N ALA A 154 -18.81 -0.09 20.66
CA ALA A 154 -19.02 -0.75 21.95
C ALA A 154 -19.08 0.30 23.07
N THR A 155 -20.08 1.19 22.99
CA THR A 155 -20.62 1.82 24.18
C THR A 155 -21.73 0.91 24.70
N LYS A 156 -21.51 0.39 25.91
CA LYS A 156 -22.57 -0.17 26.76
C LYS A 156 -23.63 0.89 27.05
#